data_AF-A0A7C8ESF1-F1
#
_entry.id   AF-A0A7C8ESF1-F1
#
_cell.length_a   1.000
_cell.length_b   1.000
_cell.length_c   1.000
_cell.angle_alpha   90.00
_cell.angle_beta   90.00
_cell.angle_gamma   90.00
#
_symmetry.space_group_name_H-M   'P 1'
#
loop_
_entity.id
_entity.type
_entity.pdbx_description
1 polymer ?
#
loop_
_entity_poly.entity_id
_entity_poly.type
_entity_poly.pdbx_seq_one_letter_code
_entity_poly.pdbx_strand_id
1 'polypeptide(L)'
;MNWRRSVPGDAEFLLVALAALWPWEAYGFLLFIPGLHVTLIGFAAFGVIALWAYALVARWRLQLPFELAWPTLALLALIWAAAALGKLHSPFLATGCVLLFVAAARFGRAEGLVERALWTSCLSGGAVAGATLWALISGMLPVAPWVRLGVPGVDARELAGSGLGFVLCLAMAIHFAFSGVASRTKRVAAAISGALILAALVGVVANGLGRSFGYIPPRYFSLDGLSLATLLSALWIFARVAAKAEVQRRESPRPIYVLFLAMAGLAAFGLAWLPAAPRLSHGLLMGLVCAGVVPGKRRAAEVSRRPGAEIAAVGLVAGLSILNLAHVFPANERHPWNYESAARRDFPAARYRALEQRMDVFERRWPNETRTHYWRAKAALARGLPHRAAREFARALRSGDDNRTLFPSPSDPETNDFVTRLRDCCSAAPEPKRLFAFERALVARGNTDSALAVLEHQTTADAASSRTRFDATPLADAAAFLLGDMALSERLAAWPAPKVLALLENWGATVTPAPQSFPAEAAPFVVVAQLLPDQVELFAGAANGSRSTQTWERPERDYGATAWNGGGWTLAPAEYGETPRIELRIAADTDGRCVAELRIAPDGALDFRRVATPIGPTPDTPAILVLLP
;
A
#
# COMPACT_ATOMS: atom_id res chain seq x y z
N MET A 1 12.71 -40.37 -28.47
CA MET A 1 12.68 -39.79 -27.11
C MET A 1 11.80 -40.65 -26.20
N ASN A 2 12.36 -41.23 -25.14
CA ASN A 2 11.65 -42.14 -24.22
C ASN A 2 10.86 -41.39 -23.13
N TRP A 3 9.74 -40.77 -23.53
CA TRP A 3 8.87 -40.00 -22.62
C TRP A 3 8.33 -40.79 -21.42
N ARG A 4 8.25 -42.13 -21.51
CA ARG A 4 7.75 -43.00 -20.43
C ARG A 4 8.61 -43.02 -19.15
N ARG A 5 9.87 -42.56 -19.19
CA ARG A 5 10.75 -42.41 -18.00
C ARG A 5 10.77 -40.99 -17.40
N SER A 6 10.20 -39.98 -18.08
CA SER A 6 10.31 -38.55 -17.68
C SER A 6 9.29 -38.07 -16.63
N VAL A 7 8.06 -38.59 -16.70
CA VAL A 7 6.92 -38.20 -15.83
C VAL A 7 7.23 -38.20 -14.31
N PRO A 8 8.01 -39.14 -13.74
CA PRO A 8 8.34 -39.10 -12.33
C PRO A 8 9.21 -37.90 -11.95
N GLY A 9 10.18 -37.53 -12.79
CA GLY A 9 11.12 -36.44 -12.51
C GLY A 9 10.45 -35.06 -12.57
N ASP A 10 9.54 -34.86 -13.51
CA ASP A 10 8.79 -33.61 -13.64
C ASP A 10 7.81 -33.43 -12.47
N ALA A 11 7.16 -34.51 -12.03
CA ALA A 11 6.29 -34.49 -10.86
C ALA A 11 7.07 -34.26 -9.56
N GLU A 12 8.26 -34.86 -9.41
CA GLU A 12 9.17 -34.60 -8.28
C GLU A 12 9.55 -33.11 -8.19
N PHE A 13 9.99 -32.52 -9.32
CA PHE A 13 10.34 -31.11 -9.38
C PHE A 13 9.16 -30.20 -9.00
N LEU A 14 7.98 -30.45 -9.58
CA LEU A 14 6.80 -29.63 -9.32
C LEU A 14 6.30 -29.77 -7.86
N LEU A 15 6.38 -30.95 -7.26
CA LEU A 15 6.02 -31.14 -5.84
C LEU A 15 6.98 -30.40 -4.91
N VAL A 16 8.28 -30.42 -5.18
CA VAL A 16 9.28 -29.67 -4.40
C VAL A 16 9.10 -28.16 -4.62
N ALA A 17 8.83 -27.72 -5.85
CA ALA A 17 8.53 -26.33 -6.15
C ALA A 17 7.27 -25.86 -5.40
N LEU A 18 6.19 -26.64 -5.43
CA LEU A 18 4.99 -26.36 -4.64
C LEU A 18 5.29 -26.32 -3.12
N ALA A 19 6.14 -27.22 -2.63
CA ALA A 19 6.58 -27.24 -1.25
C ALA A 19 7.37 -25.97 -0.87
N ALA A 20 8.17 -25.43 -1.79
CA ALA A 20 8.85 -24.14 -1.61
C ALA A 20 7.88 -22.96 -1.70
N LEU A 21 6.86 -23.02 -2.55
CA LEU A 21 5.98 -21.89 -2.84
C LEU A 21 4.87 -21.70 -1.82
N TRP A 22 4.32 -22.78 -1.26
CA TRP A 22 3.10 -22.67 -0.45
C TRP A 22 3.22 -21.78 0.80
N PRO A 23 4.36 -21.68 1.51
CA PRO A 23 4.46 -20.76 2.65
C PRO A 23 4.33 -19.29 2.22
N TRP A 24 4.70 -18.98 0.98
CA TRP A 24 4.58 -17.65 0.37
C TRP A 24 3.13 -17.33 -0.04
N GLU A 25 2.19 -18.27 0.02
CA GLU A 25 0.77 -18.01 -0.23
C GLU A 25 0.20 -16.97 0.75
N ALA A 26 0.82 -16.80 1.93
CA ALA A 26 0.54 -15.71 2.86
C ALA A 26 0.75 -14.32 2.24
N TYR A 27 1.64 -14.21 1.26
CA TYR A 27 1.98 -12.99 0.53
C TYR A 27 1.42 -13.04 -0.89
N GLY A 28 0.18 -13.52 -1.10
CA GLY A 28 -0.36 -13.96 -2.40
C GLY A 28 -0.09 -13.09 -3.65
N PHE A 29 0.37 -11.85 -3.50
CA PHE A 29 0.94 -10.99 -4.53
C PHE A 29 2.35 -11.39 -5.05
N LEU A 30 3.25 -11.92 -4.20
CA LEU A 30 4.64 -12.31 -4.56
C LEU A 30 4.72 -13.49 -5.53
N LEU A 31 3.59 -14.17 -5.70
CA LEU A 31 3.48 -15.38 -6.50
C LEU A 31 2.77 -15.12 -7.83
N PHE A 32 2.50 -13.88 -8.22
CA PHE A 32 2.00 -13.63 -9.57
C PHE A 32 3.13 -13.74 -10.59
N ILE A 33 2.83 -14.39 -11.72
CA ILE A 33 3.69 -14.33 -12.88
C ILE A 33 3.41 -12.99 -13.57
N PRO A 34 4.43 -12.13 -13.79
CA PRO A 34 4.24 -10.84 -14.46
C PRO A 34 3.43 -10.96 -15.75
N GLY A 35 2.37 -10.16 -15.89
CA GLY A 35 1.49 -10.16 -17.07
C GLY A 35 0.48 -11.31 -17.13
N LEU A 36 0.55 -12.31 -16.25
CA LEU A 36 -0.40 -13.41 -16.17
C LEU A 36 -1.19 -13.29 -14.85
N HIS A 37 -2.51 -13.21 -14.92
CA HIS A 37 -3.40 -13.16 -13.75
C HIS A 37 -3.44 -14.50 -12.95
N VAL A 38 -2.43 -15.36 -13.09
CA VAL A 38 -2.32 -16.69 -12.49
C VAL A 38 -1.20 -16.70 -11.46
N THR A 39 -1.45 -17.30 -10.30
CA THR A 39 -0.41 -17.50 -9.28
C THR A 39 0.50 -18.66 -9.65
N LEU A 40 1.78 -18.59 -9.30
CA LEU A 40 2.77 -19.63 -9.54
C LEU A 40 2.38 -20.95 -8.85
N ILE A 41 1.76 -20.86 -7.66
CA ILE A 41 1.16 -22.02 -6.99
C ILE A 41 0.05 -22.63 -7.86
N GLY A 42 -0.83 -21.80 -8.41
CA GLY A 42 -1.90 -22.27 -9.30
C GLY A 42 -1.35 -22.95 -10.56
N PHE A 43 -0.32 -22.36 -11.17
CA PHE A 43 0.35 -22.93 -12.35
C PHE A 43 1.04 -24.26 -12.04
N ALA A 44 1.81 -24.33 -10.95
CA ALA A 44 2.49 -25.55 -10.54
C ALA A 44 1.50 -26.64 -10.10
N ALA A 45 0.42 -26.28 -9.38
CA ALA A 45 -0.64 -27.19 -9.00
C ALA A 45 -1.36 -27.75 -10.23
N PHE A 46 -1.68 -26.89 -11.20
CA PHE A 46 -2.26 -27.32 -12.47
C PHE A 46 -1.34 -28.29 -13.20
N GLY A 47 -0.03 -28.02 -13.26
CA GLY A 47 0.96 -28.93 -13.82
C GLY A 47 0.96 -30.32 -13.16
N VAL A 48 0.95 -30.38 -11.82
CA VAL A 48 0.89 -31.66 -11.08
C VAL A 48 -0.42 -32.40 -11.33
N ILE A 49 -1.56 -31.69 -11.34
CA ILE A 49 -2.87 -32.26 -11.62
C ILE A 49 -2.96 -32.76 -13.07
N ALA A 50 -2.43 -32.02 -14.04
CA ALA A 50 -2.38 -32.40 -15.44
C ALA A 50 -1.50 -33.64 -15.67
N LEU A 51 -0.34 -33.71 -15.02
CA LEU A 51 0.50 -34.92 -15.04
C LEU A 51 -0.21 -36.13 -14.42
N TRP A 52 -0.97 -35.93 -13.34
CA TRP A 52 -1.79 -36.98 -12.74
C TRP A 52 -2.89 -37.45 -13.70
N ALA A 53 -3.63 -36.52 -14.31
CA ALA A 53 -4.69 -36.81 -15.26
C ALA A 53 -4.16 -37.54 -16.50
N TYR A 54 -3.03 -37.08 -17.05
CA TYR A 54 -2.34 -37.76 -18.14
C TYR A 54 -1.93 -39.19 -17.74
N ALA A 55 -1.35 -39.37 -16.55
CA ALA A 55 -0.99 -40.69 -16.06
C ALA A 55 -2.20 -41.61 -15.84
N LEU A 56 -3.37 -41.04 -15.52
CA LEU A 56 -4.63 -41.76 -15.40
C LEU A 56 -5.12 -42.22 -16.77
N VAL A 57 -5.20 -41.30 -17.75
CA VAL A 57 -5.64 -41.58 -19.13
C VAL A 57 -4.71 -42.56 -19.83
N ALA A 58 -3.39 -42.36 -19.73
CA ALA A 58 -2.41 -43.18 -20.44
C ALA A 58 -2.28 -44.61 -19.89
N ARG A 59 -2.69 -44.86 -18.64
CA ARG A 59 -2.53 -46.18 -17.99
C ARG A 59 -3.83 -46.83 -17.55
N TRP A 60 -4.97 -46.16 -17.69
CA TRP A 60 -6.31 -46.64 -17.28
C TRP A 60 -6.37 -47.26 -15.87
N ARG A 61 -5.51 -46.81 -14.95
CA ARG A 61 -5.39 -47.38 -13.60
C ARG A 61 -5.33 -46.28 -12.54
N LEU A 62 -6.45 -46.10 -11.85
CA LEU A 62 -6.53 -45.38 -10.59
C LEU A 62 -5.77 -46.21 -9.56
N GLN A 63 -4.55 -45.80 -9.22
CA GLN A 63 -3.71 -46.49 -8.25
C GLN A 63 -3.88 -45.93 -6.83
N LEU A 64 -4.98 -45.22 -6.54
CA LEU A 64 -5.27 -44.87 -5.15
C LEU A 64 -5.90 -46.06 -4.44
N PRO A 65 -5.57 -46.29 -3.15
CA PRO A 65 -6.31 -47.24 -2.32
C PRO A 65 -7.80 -46.91 -2.37
N PHE A 66 -8.64 -47.94 -2.49
CA PHE A 66 -10.09 -47.79 -2.51
C PHE A 66 -10.60 -46.95 -1.32
N GLU A 67 -9.99 -47.16 -0.15
CA GLU A 67 -10.27 -46.46 1.11
C GLU A 67 -10.08 -44.93 1.05
N LEU A 68 -9.27 -44.44 0.11
CA LEU A 68 -9.04 -43.01 -0.13
C LEU A 68 -9.80 -42.50 -1.36
N ALA A 69 -10.03 -43.35 -2.36
CA ALA A 69 -10.72 -42.96 -3.58
C ALA A 69 -12.19 -42.60 -3.32
N TRP A 70 -12.91 -43.41 -2.53
CA TRP A 70 -14.35 -43.20 -2.32
C TRP A 70 -14.69 -41.92 -1.53
N PRO A 71 -14.04 -41.62 -0.38
CA PRO A 71 -14.27 -40.36 0.33
C PRO A 71 -13.90 -39.13 -0.52
N THR A 72 -12.87 -39.24 -1.37
CA THR A 72 -12.46 -38.17 -2.29
C THR A 72 -13.54 -37.90 -3.34
N LEU A 73 -14.10 -38.96 -3.96
CA LEU A 73 -15.19 -38.84 -4.93
C LEU A 73 -16.45 -38.25 -4.29
N ALA A 74 -16.80 -38.69 -3.08
CA ALA A 74 -17.91 -38.14 -2.32
C ALA A 74 -17.71 -36.64 -2.03
N LEU A 75 -16.51 -36.24 -1.60
CA LEU A 75 -16.16 -34.84 -1.35
C LEU A 75 -16.25 -34.00 -2.64
N LEU A 76 -15.76 -34.50 -3.77
CA LEU A 76 -15.89 -33.82 -5.07
C LEU A 76 -17.35 -33.65 -5.48
N ALA A 77 -18.16 -34.70 -5.34
CA ALA A 77 -19.59 -34.63 -5.66
C ALA A 77 -20.30 -33.58 -4.78
N LEU A 78 -19.98 -33.52 -3.49
CA LEU A 78 -20.54 -32.52 -2.56
C LEU A 78 -20.08 -31.10 -2.88
N ILE A 79 -18.81 -30.89 -3.26
CA ILE A 79 -18.30 -29.58 -3.72
C ILE A 79 -19.09 -29.09 -4.93
N TRP A 80 -19.32 -29.95 -5.92
CA TRP A 80 -20.07 -29.58 -7.13
C TRP A 80 -21.57 -29.43 -6.88
N ALA A 81 -22.15 -30.22 -5.97
CA ALA A 81 -23.52 -30.00 -5.51
C ALA A 81 -23.66 -28.64 -4.78
N ALA A 82 -22.67 -28.25 -3.97
CA ALA A 82 -22.62 -26.92 -3.34
C ALA A 82 -22.58 -25.80 -4.37
N ALA A 83 -21.78 -25.99 -5.41
CA ALA A 83 -21.61 -25.06 -6.52
C ALA A 83 -22.92 -24.87 -7.29
N ALA A 84 -23.58 -25.97 -7.66
CA ALA A 84 -24.83 -25.96 -8.41
C ALA A 84 -25.96 -25.26 -7.64
N LEU A 85 -25.93 -25.30 -6.31
CA LEU A 85 -26.89 -24.62 -5.45
C LEU A 85 -26.50 -23.17 -5.12
N GLY A 86 -25.43 -22.62 -5.70
CA GLY A 86 -24.96 -21.26 -5.44
C GLY A 86 -24.40 -21.04 -4.02
N LYS A 87 -24.15 -22.11 -3.26
CA LYS A 87 -23.71 -22.04 -1.86
C LYS A 87 -22.19 -21.95 -1.70
N LEU A 88 -21.44 -22.16 -2.78
CA LEU A 88 -19.98 -22.15 -2.77
C LEU A 88 -19.42 -21.07 -3.68
N HIS A 89 -18.68 -20.12 -3.10
CA HIS A 89 -18.10 -18.99 -3.85
C HIS A 89 -16.95 -19.39 -4.79
N SER A 90 -16.26 -20.51 -4.53
CA SER A 90 -15.09 -20.93 -5.33
C SER A 90 -14.97 -22.46 -5.48
N PRO A 91 -15.85 -23.10 -6.28
CA PRO A 91 -15.85 -24.55 -6.47
C PRO A 91 -14.59 -25.07 -7.16
N PHE A 92 -14.00 -24.27 -8.04
CA PHE A 92 -12.76 -24.62 -8.74
C PHE A 92 -11.57 -24.72 -7.80
N LEU A 93 -11.45 -23.83 -6.82
CA LEU A 93 -10.35 -23.86 -5.84
C LEU A 93 -10.48 -25.07 -4.90
N ALA A 94 -11.70 -25.35 -4.42
CA ALA A 94 -11.98 -26.53 -3.61
C ALA A 94 -11.71 -27.83 -4.38
N THR A 95 -12.14 -27.91 -5.64
CA THR A 95 -11.84 -29.04 -6.53
C THR A 95 -10.34 -29.18 -6.77
N GLY A 96 -9.64 -28.09 -7.06
CA GLY A 96 -8.18 -28.08 -7.24
C GLY A 96 -7.43 -28.57 -6.00
N CYS A 97 -7.89 -28.21 -4.80
CA CYS A 97 -7.32 -28.69 -3.54
C CYS A 97 -7.45 -30.21 -3.40
N VAL A 98 -8.65 -30.76 -3.67
CA VAL A 98 -8.89 -32.22 -3.61
C VAL A 98 -8.09 -32.97 -4.69
N LEU A 99 -8.04 -32.45 -5.92
CA LEU A 99 -7.25 -33.05 -6.99
C LEU A 99 -5.74 -33.01 -6.70
N LEU A 100 -5.25 -31.91 -6.11
CA LEU A 100 -3.86 -31.80 -5.71
C LEU A 100 -3.51 -32.76 -4.58
N PHE A 101 -4.41 -32.97 -3.62
CA PHE A 101 -4.28 -34.02 -2.61
C PHE A 101 -4.07 -35.40 -3.24
N VAL A 102 -4.94 -35.77 -4.20
CA VAL A 102 -4.86 -37.06 -4.90
C VAL A 102 -3.56 -37.19 -5.69
N ALA A 103 -3.16 -36.12 -6.39
CA ALA A 103 -1.96 -36.11 -7.21
C ALA A 103 -0.68 -36.19 -6.35
N ALA A 104 -0.59 -35.41 -5.28
CA ALA A 104 0.51 -35.45 -4.33
C ALA A 104 0.60 -36.80 -3.59
N ALA A 105 -0.53 -37.40 -3.19
CA ALA A 105 -0.56 -38.74 -2.60
C ALA A 105 -0.04 -39.81 -3.55
N ARG A 106 -0.28 -39.65 -4.86
CA ARG A 106 0.19 -40.60 -5.89
C ARG A 106 1.68 -40.45 -6.20
N PHE A 107 2.14 -39.22 -6.43
CA PHE A 107 3.51 -38.94 -6.84
C PHE A 107 4.50 -38.91 -5.66
N GLY A 108 4.02 -38.60 -4.45
CA GLY A 108 4.78 -38.55 -3.20
C GLY A 108 5.23 -39.90 -2.62
N ARG A 109 5.16 -41.01 -3.37
CA ARG A 109 5.37 -42.37 -2.83
C ARG A 109 6.80 -42.65 -2.35
N ALA A 110 7.77 -41.85 -2.77
CA ALA A 110 9.14 -41.99 -2.30
C ALA A 110 9.31 -41.26 -0.96
N GLU A 111 9.68 -41.98 0.11
CA GLU A 111 9.89 -41.41 1.45
C GLU A 111 10.87 -40.23 1.42
N GLY A 112 11.95 -40.35 0.63
CA GLY A 112 12.93 -39.27 0.46
C GLY A 112 12.37 -38.02 -0.21
N LEU A 113 11.35 -38.12 -1.06
CA LEU A 113 10.70 -36.97 -1.69
C LEU A 113 9.82 -36.22 -0.67
N VAL A 114 9.08 -36.95 0.17
CA VAL A 114 8.24 -36.36 1.22
C VAL A 114 9.11 -35.64 2.24
N GLU A 115 10.19 -36.26 2.72
CA GLU A 115 11.13 -35.61 3.64
C GLU A 115 11.72 -34.33 3.02
N ARG A 116 12.14 -34.39 1.75
CA ARG A 116 12.68 -33.23 1.05
C ARG A 116 11.65 -32.12 0.87
N ALA A 117 10.43 -32.43 0.47
CA ALA A 117 9.35 -31.44 0.34
C ALA A 117 9.03 -30.77 1.69
N LEU A 118 8.93 -31.55 2.78
CA LEU A 118 8.70 -31.00 4.12
C LEU A 118 9.88 -30.14 4.59
N TRP A 119 11.11 -30.56 4.31
CA TRP A 119 12.32 -29.80 4.61
C TRP A 119 12.35 -28.46 3.86
N THR A 120 12.06 -28.47 2.56
CA THR A 120 11.97 -27.27 1.73
C THR A 120 10.85 -26.34 2.22
N SER A 121 9.71 -26.91 2.64
CA SER A 121 8.60 -26.14 3.25
C SER A 121 9.02 -25.46 4.55
N CYS A 122 9.81 -26.14 5.38
CA CYS A 122 10.35 -25.58 6.63
C CYS A 122 11.27 -24.39 6.36
N LEU A 123 12.24 -24.54 5.47
CA LEU A 123 13.17 -23.46 5.12
C LEU A 123 12.45 -22.27 4.48
N SER A 124 11.52 -22.55 3.57
CA SER A 124 10.71 -21.52 2.93
C SER A 124 9.83 -20.78 3.95
N GLY A 125 9.20 -21.50 4.89
CA GLY A 125 8.46 -20.91 6.01
C GLY A 125 9.33 -20.01 6.89
N GLY A 126 10.59 -20.41 7.16
CA GLY A 126 11.57 -19.57 7.85
C GLY A 126 11.90 -18.27 7.09
N ALA A 127 12.08 -18.35 5.78
CA ALA A 127 12.32 -17.17 4.93
C ALA A 127 11.12 -16.21 4.91
N VAL A 128 9.89 -16.75 4.79
CA VAL A 128 8.64 -16.00 4.88
C VAL A 128 8.50 -15.33 6.24
N ALA A 129 8.84 -16.03 7.33
CA ALA A 129 8.84 -15.45 8.68
C ALA A 129 9.88 -14.33 8.83
N GLY A 130 11.09 -14.52 8.30
CA GLY A 130 12.12 -13.47 8.27
C GLY A 130 11.67 -12.22 7.51
N ALA A 131 11.07 -12.39 6.32
CA ALA A 131 10.48 -11.28 5.57
C ALA A 131 9.35 -10.59 6.34
N THR A 132 8.54 -11.35 7.09
CA THR A 132 7.47 -10.82 7.94
C THR A 132 8.01 -9.96 9.08
N LEU A 133 9.05 -10.45 9.76
CA LEU A 133 9.71 -9.70 10.83
C LEU A 133 10.40 -8.45 10.29
N TRP A 134 11.09 -8.56 9.16
CA TRP A 134 11.69 -7.41 8.50
C TRP A 134 10.65 -6.34 8.15
N ALA A 135 9.49 -6.75 7.65
CA ALA A 135 8.40 -5.84 7.34
C ALA A 135 7.83 -5.16 8.59
N LEU A 136 7.64 -5.92 9.67
CA LEU A 136 7.17 -5.40 10.96
C LEU A 136 8.13 -4.35 11.54
N ILE A 137 9.44 -4.54 11.38
CA ILE A 137 10.47 -3.64 11.92
C ILE A 137 10.70 -2.42 11.02
N SER A 138 10.85 -2.63 9.71
CA SER A 138 11.28 -1.57 8.78
C SER A 138 10.14 -0.74 8.21
N GLY A 139 8.91 -1.28 8.19
CA GLY A 139 7.79 -0.68 7.43
C GLY A 139 8.02 -0.62 5.91
N MET A 140 9.13 -1.20 5.39
CA MET A 140 9.56 -1.03 3.99
C MET A 140 9.03 -2.09 3.03
N LEU A 141 8.51 -3.22 3.52
CA LEU A 141 7.86 -4.21 2.68
C LEU A 141 6.35 -3.93 2.67
N PRO A 142 5.69 -3.97 1.51
CA PRO A 142 4.28 -3.65 1.34
C PRO A 142 3.46 -4.88 1.74
N VAL A 143 3.55 -5.16 3.02
CA VAL A 143 2.70 -6.06 3.76
C VAL A 143 1.30 -5.44 3.67
N ALA A 144 0.41 -6.07 2.91
CA ALA A 144 -0.66 -5.38 2.19
C ALA A 144 -1.44 -4.30 2.96
N PRO A 145 -1.90 -3.27 2.24
CA PRO A 145 -2.42 -2.06 2.84
C PRO A 145 -3.84 -2.25 3.39
N TRP A 146 -3.99 -2.78 4.61
CA TRP A 146 -5.15 -2.49 5.47
C TRP A 146 -4.91 -1.15 6.18
N VAL A 147 -4.92 -0.07 5.38
CA VAL A 147 -4.76 1.34 5.81
C VAL A 147 -6.03 1.84 6.53
N ARG A 148 -6.55 1.07 7.48
CA ARG A 148 -7.52 1.58 8.47
C ARG A 148 -7.06 1.43 9.91
N LEU A 149 -5.98 0.69 10.18
CA LEU A 149 -5.59 0.36 11.56
C LEU A 149 -4.07 0.29 11.79
N GLY A 150 -3.20 0.91 10.99
CA GLY A 150 -1.75 1.00 11.30
C GLY A 150 -1.10 -0.34 11.72
N VAL A 151 -1.40 -1.43 11.02
CA VAL A 151 -0.78 -2.74 11.23
C VAL A 151 0.12 -3.02 10.03
N PRO A 152 1.42 -3.30 10.20
CA PRO A 152 2.21 -4.01 9.21
C PRO A 152 1.76 -5.49 9.25
N GLY A 153 0.59 -5.78 8.69
CA GLY A 153 0.01 -7.12 8.61
C GLY A 153 0.02 -7.59 7.17
N VAL A 154 0.72 -8.69 6.90
CA VAL A 154 0.99 -9.23 5.55
C VAL A 154 -0.35 -9.41 4.84
N ASP A 155 -0.38 -9.45 3.50
CA ASP A 155 -1.57 -9.78 2.70
C ASP A 155 -2.09 -11.22 2.91
N ALA A 156 -2.21 -11.62 4.17
CA ALA A 156 -3.00 -12.70 4.65
C ALA A 156 -4.46 -12.33 4.36
N ARG A 157 -4.93 -12.66 3.16
CA ARG A 157 -6.35 -12.57 2.76
C ARG A 157 -7.31 -13.00 3.88
N GLU A 158 -6.85 -13.89 4.77
CA GLU A 158 -7.36 -14.11 6.12
C GLU A 158 -6.18 -14.24 7.10
N LEU A 159 -6.12 -13.41 8.15
CA LEU A 159 -5.12 -13.49 9.22
C LEU A 159 -5.07 -14.89 9.84
N ALA A 160 -6.24 -15.54 9.93
CA ALA A 160 -6.41 -16.92 10.33
C ALA A 160 -5.67 -17.92 9.42
N GLY A 161 -5.79 -17.77 8.09
CA GLY A 161 -5.15 -18.68 7.14
C GLY A 161 -3.62 -18.58 7.15
N SER A 162 -3.08 -17.38 7.34
CA SER A 162 -1.62 -17.20 7.47
C SER A 162 -1.09 -17.63 8.84
N GLY A 163 -1.86 -17.40 9.92
CA GLY A 163 -1.55 -17.96 11.24
C GLY A 163 -1.48 -19.48 11.21
N LEU A 164 -2.45 -20.13 10.54
CA LEU A 164 -2.46 -21.57 10.33
C LEU A 164 -1.24 -22.04 9.54
N GLY A 165 -0.87 -21.33 8.47
CA GLY A 165 0.36 -21.60 7.72
C GLY A 165 1.62 -21.55 8.57
N PHE A 166 1.79 -20.52 9.41
CA PHE A 166 2.92 -20.43 10.34
C PHE A 166 2.93 -21.57 11.35
N VAL A 167 1.78 -21.94 11.91
CA VAL A 167 1.67 -23.06 12.84
C VAL A 167 2.07 -24.38 12.18
N LEU A 168 1.67 -24.62 10.94
CA LEU A 168 2.08 -25.81 10.18
C LEU A 168 3.59 -25.81 9.90
N CYS A 169 4.17 -24.68 9.48
CA CYS A 169 5.61 -24.55 9.30
C CYS A 169 6.38 -24.73 10.61
N LEU A 170 5.87 -24.20 11.73
CA LEU A 170 6.47 -24.35 13.06
C LEU A 170 6.50 -25.81 13.49
N ALA A 171 5.42 -26.54 13.25
CA ALA A 171 5.37 -27.97 13.53
C ALA A 171 6.46 -28.72 12.75
N MET A 172 6.61 -28.43 11.45
CA MET A 172 7.68 -29.01 10.61
C MET A 172 9.08 -28.66 11.15
N ALA A 173 9.30 -27.40 11.55
CA ALA A 173 10.56 -26.94 12.10
C ALA A 173 10.93 -27.66 13.42
N ILE A 174 9.97 -27.80 14.34
CA ILE A 174 10.14 -28.56 15.59
C ILE A 174 10.52 -30.00 15.27
N HIS A 175 9.82 -30.65 14.33
CA HIS A 175 10.13 -32.01 13.95
C HIS A 175 11.57 -32.18 13.46
N PHE A 176 12.02 -31.33 12.52
CA PHE A 176 13.40 -31.43 12.01
C PHE A 176 14.46 -31.01 13.03
N ALA A 177 14.14 -30.12 13.97
CA ALA A 177 15.05 -29.73 15.05
C ALA A 177 15.30 -30.88 16.03
N PHE A 178 14.26 -31.65 16.36
CA PHE A 178 14.33 -32.75 17.34
C PHE A 178 14.47 -34.14 16.72
N SER A 179 14.47 -34.28 15.39
CA SER A 179 14.65 -35.57 14.72
C SER A 179 16.07 -36.11 14.91
N GLY A 180 16.19 -37.27 15.56
CA GLY A 180 17.48 -37.98 15.73
C GLY A 180 18.09 -38.50 14.42
N VAL A 181 17.34 -38.47 13.32
CA VAL A 181 17.77 -38.95 11.99
C VAL A 181 18.35 -37.79 11.14
N ALA A 182 18.13 -36.54 11.53
CA ALA A 182 18.58 -35.37 10.78
C ALA A 182 20.06 -35.02 11.08
N SER A 183 20.79 -34.59 10.04
CA SER A 183 22.14 -34.05 10.20
C SER A 183 22.16 -32.85 11.15
N ARG A 184 23.31 -32.56 11.77
CA ARG A 184 23.47 -31.39 12.65
C ARG A 184 23.10 -30.08 11.95
N THR A 185 23.46 -29.95 10.67
CA THR A 185 23.13 -28.78 9.85
C THR A 185 21.63 -28.60 9.64
N LYS A 186 20.90 -29.68 9.29
CA LYS A 186 19.43 -29.65 9.18
C LYS A 186 18.77 -29.26 10.49
N ARG A 187 19.22 -29.82 11.62
CA ARG A 187 18.69 -29.50 12.95
C ARG A 187 18.85 -28.03 13.32
N VAL A 188 20.05 -27.47 13.10
CA VAL A 188 20.34 -26.06 13.39
C VAL A 188 19.49 -25.14 12.50
N ALA A 189 19.43 -25.39 11.19
CA ALA A 189 18.63 -24.59 10.28
C ALA A 189 17.11 -24.67 10.57
N ALA A 190 16.62 -25.85 11.01
CA ALA A 190 15.25 -26.03 11.48
C ALA A 190 14.97 -25.21 12.75
N ALA A 191 15.90 -25.21 13.72
CA ALA A 191 15.77 -24.44 14.95
C ALA A 191 15.73 -22.93 14.67
N ILE A 192 16.59 -22.43 13.78
CA ILE A 192 16.58 -21.02 13.34
C ILE A 192 15.25 -20.69 12.66
N SER A 193 14.81 -21.52 11.72
CA SER A 193 13.53 -21.32 11.03
C SER A 193 12.35 -21.31 12.01
N GLY A 194 12.34 -22.24 12.97
CA GLY A 194 11.33 -22.32 14.03
C GLY A 194 11.31 -21.08 14.92
N ALA A 195 12.49 -20.57 15.31
CA ALA A 195 12.61 -19.34 16.08
C ALA A 195 12.07 -18.13 15.31
N LEU A 196 12.41 -18.00 14.03
CA LEU A 196 11.87 -16.93 13.16
C LEU A 196 10.36 -17.03 13.00
N ILE A 197 9.83 -18.24 12.75
CA ILE A 197 8.39 -18.48 12.62
C ILE A 197 7.65 -18.12 13.91
N LEU A 198 8.17 -18.54 15.06
CA LEU A 198 7.58 -18.23 16.36
C LEU A 198 7.59 -16.73 16.62
N ALA A 199 8.72 -16.06 16.37
CA ALA A 199 8.82 -14.60 16.53
C ALA A 199 7.85 -13.86 15.59
N ALA A 200 7.73 -14.28 14.33
CA ALA A 200 6.77 -13.70 13.38
C ALA A 200 5.32 -13.92 13.85
N LEU A 201 4.98 -15.13 14.32
CA LEU A 201 3.65 -15.45 14.85
C LEU A 201 3.31 -14.58 16.06
N VAL A 202 4.23 -14.46 17.02
CA VAL A 202 4.08 -13.59 18.20
C VAL A 202 3.92 -12.14 17.77
N GLY A 203 4.74 -11.65 16.82
CA GLY A 203 4.65 -10.29 16.30
C GLY A 203 3.30 -10.00 15.63
N VAL A 204 2.79 -10.93 14.83
CA VAL A 204 1.46 -10.80 14.19
C VAL A 204 0.34 -10.82 15.22
N VAL A 205 0.40 -11.73 16.20
CA VAL A 205 -0.63 -11.85 17.26
C VAL A 205 -0.61 -10.63 18.18
N ALA A 206 0.56 -10.17 18.64
CA ALA A 206 0.69 -9.02 19.52
C ALA A 206 0.15 -7.74 18.85
N ASN A 207 0.45 -7.54 17.56
CA ASN A 207 -0.09 -6.41 16.81
C ASN A 207 -1.59 -6.57 16.49
N GLY A 208 -2.10 -7.80 16.38
CA GLY A 208 -3.50 -8.10 16.11
C GLY A 208 -4.44 -8.00 17.33
N LEU A 209 -3.97 -8.41 18.50
CA LEU A 209 -4.76 -8.46 19.75
C LEU A 209 -5.24 -7.09 20.22
N GLY A 210 -4.48 -6.03 19.98
CA GLY A 210 -4.87 -4.66 20.36
C GLY A 210 -6.07 -4.10 19.58
N ARG A 211 -6.49 -4.74 18.47
CA ARG A 211 -7.45 -4.15 17.50
C ARG A 211 -8.49 -5.13 16.94
N SER A 212 -8.48 -6.39 17.39
CA SER A 212 -9.34 -7.48 16.88
C SER A 212 -10.30 -8.02 17.96
N PHE A 213 -11.12 -7.17 18.57
CA PHE A 213 -12.28 -7.64 19.37
C PHE A 213 -13.58 -7.73 18.57
N GLY A 214 -13.50 -7.66 17.24
CA GLY A 214 -14.59 -8.07 16.35
C GLY A 214 -14.43 -9.52 15.91
N TYR A 215 -14.30 -10.47 16.85
CA TYR A 215 -14.47 -11.88 16.50
C TYR A 215 -15.93 -12.08 16.12
N ILE A 216 -16.23 -12.01 14.84
CA ILE A 216 -17.49 -12.52 14.31
C ILE A 216 -17.28 -14.03 14.24
N PRO A 217 -17.91 -14.83 15.13
CA PRO A 217 -17.84 -16.27 14.98
C PRO A 217 -18.27 -16.61 13.56
N PRO A 218 -17.55 -17.52 12.87
CA PRO A 218 -18.05 -17.99 11.60
C PRO A 218 -19.49 -18.48 11.80
N ARG A 219 -20.34 -18.30 10.78
CA ARG A 219 -21.72 -18.82 10.76
C ARG A 219 -21.78 -20.37 10.75
N TYR A 220 -20.80 -21.07 11.36
CA TYR A 220 -20.76 -22.52 11.42
C TYR A 220 -21.82 -23.10 12.38
N PHE A 221 -22.35 -22.30 13.31
CA PHE A 221 -23.54 -22.69 14.08
C PHE A 221 -24.84 -22.62 13.26
N SER A 222 -24.78 -22.12 12.02
CA SER A 222 -25.86 -22.16 11.02
C SER A 222 -25.37 -22.85 9.73
N LEU A 223 -24.59 -23.92 9.84
CA LEU A 223 -24.17 -24.70 8.68
C LEU A 223 -25.39 -25.29 7.98
N ASP A 224 -25.61 -24.89 6.72
CA ASP A 224 -26.47 -25.62 5.80
C ASP A 224 -26.03 -27.11 5.77
N GLY A 225 -27.00 -28.03 5.69
CA GLY A 225 -26.73 -29.47 5.75
C GLY A 225 -25.68 -29.97 4.75
N LEU A 226 -25.52 -29.27 3.63
CA LEU A 226 -24.52 -29.57 2.60
C LEU A 226 -23.09 -29.17 2.99
N SER A 227 -22.93 -28.06 3.71
CA SER A 227 -21.63 -27.64 4.26
C SER A 227 -21.20 -28.57 5.39
N LEU A 228 -22.16 -29.04 6.22
CA LEU A 228 -21.92 -30.08 7.21
C LEU A 228 -21.50 -31.40 6.54
N ALA A 229 -22.18 -31.84 5.48
CA ALA A 229 -21.81 -33.04 4.74
C ALA A 229 -20.40 -32.94 4.11
N THR A 230 -20.02 -31.76 3.63
CA THR A 230 -18.69 -31.49 3.08
C THR A 230 -17.61 -31.59 4.17
N LEU A 231 -17.86 -30.99 5.35
CA LEU A 231 -16.98 -31.09 6.50
C LEU A 231 -16.83 -32.54 6.99
N LEU A 232 -17.94 -33.27 7.11
CA LEU A 232 -17.94 -34.68 7.51
C LEU A 232 -17.16 -35.55 6.52
N SER A 233 -17.27 -35.28 5.23
CA SER A 233 -16.50 -35.99 4.20
C SER A 233 -15.01 -35.69 4.26
N ALA A 234 -14.63 -34.45 4.55
CA ALA A 234 -13.22 -34.09 4.80
C ALA A 234 -12.68 -34.76 6.08
N LEU A 235 -13.45 -34.74 7.17
CA LEU A 235 -13.13 -35.44 8.42
C LEU A 235 -13.03 -36.95 8.22
N TRP A 236 -13.83 -37.53 7.31
CA TRP A 236 -13.77 -38.94 6.96
C TRP A 236 -12.45 -39.30 6.27
N ILE A 237 -12.00 -38.49 5.29
CA ILE A 237 -10.68 -38.64 4.67
C ILE A 237 -9.59 -38.56 5.74
N PHE A 238 -9.67 -37.55 6.61
CA PHE A 238 -8.71 -37.35 7.69
C PHE A 238 -8.65 -38.56 8.64
N ALA A 239 -9.80 -39.05 9.11
CA ALA A 239 -9.87 -40.19 10.00
C ALA A 239 -9.26 -41.46 9.37
N ARG A 240 -9.44 -41.67 8.06
CA ARG A 240 -8.82 -42.79 7.33
C ARG A 240 -7.30 -42.66 7.25
N VAL A 241 -6.80 -41.47 6.95
CA VAL A 241 -5.36 -41.20 6.93
C VAL A 241 -4.76 -41.37 8.32
N ALA A 242 -5.41 -40.85 9.37
CA ALA A 242 -4.98 -40.98 10.76
C ALA A 242 -4.96 -42.44 11.22
N ALA A 243 -5.99 -43.23 10.88
CA ALA A 243 -6.04 -44.65 11.21
C ALA A 243 -4.88 -45.43 10.55
N LYS A 244 -4.57 -45.15 9.28
CA LYS A 244 -3.41 -45.77 8.61
C LYS A 244 -2.08 -45.31 9.21
N ALA A 245 -1.99 -44.04 9.61
CA ALA A 245 -0.80 -43.50 10.27
C ALA A 245 -0.54 -44.23 11.60
N GLU A 246 -1.59 -44.50 12.37
CA GLU A 246 -1.49 -45.22 13.64
C GLU A 246 -1.10 -46.69 13.44
N VAL A 247 -1.65 -47.37 12.43
CA VAL A 247 -1.22 -48.74 12.07
C VAL A 247 0.26 -48.73 11.67
N GLN A 248 0.70 -47.77 10.85
CA GLN A 248 2.08 -47.68 10.41
C GLN A 248 3.04 -47.28 11.54
N ARG A 249 2.60 -46.51 12.53
CA ARG A 249 3.37 -46.17 13.74
C ARG A 249 3.80 -47.44 14.49
N ARG A 250 2.92 -48.45 14.55
CA ARG A 250 3.22 -49.74 15.19
C ARG A 250 4.26 -50.55 14.42
N GLU A 251 4.32 -50.40 13.10
CA GLU A 251 5.27 -51.09 12.22
C GLU A 251 6.60 -50.35 12.07
N SER A 252 6.63 -49.03 12.30
CA SER A 252 7.84 -48.20 12.22
C SER A 252 7.72 -47.01 13.18
N PRO A 253 8.45 -46.99 14.30
CA PRO A 253 8.34 -45.96 15.34
C PRO A 253 9.07 -44.64 14.98
N ARG A 254 8.88 -44.12 13.76
CA ARG A 254 9.53 -42.88 13.34
C ARG A 254 8.76 -41.63 13.82
N PRO A 255 9.44 -40.54 14.21
CA PRO A 255 8.81 -39.33 14.76
C PRO A 255 7.98 -38.51 13.76
N ILE A 256 8.07 -38.81 12.46
CA ILE A 256 7.34 -38.13 11.39
C ILE A 256 5.81 -38.28 11.55
N TYR A 257 5.32 -39.39 12.13
CA TYR A 257 3.89 -39.65 12.31
C TYR A 257 3.20 -38.73 13.33
N VAL A 258 3.92 -38.30 14.38
CA VAL A 258 3.37 -37.40 15.41
C VAL A 258 3.19 -35.99 14.84
N LEU A 259 4.16 -35.53 14.04
CA LEU A 259 4.03 -34.29 13.27
C LEU A 259 2.80 -34.35 12.36
N PHE A 260 2.56 -35.48 11.70
CA PHE A 260 1.44 -35.65 10.78
C PHE A 260 0.06 -35.58 11.46
N LEU A 261 -0.12 -36.25 12.60
CA LEU A 261 -1.34 -36.15 13.40
C LEU A 261 -1.56 -34.73 13.94
N ALA A 262 -0.48 -34.06 14.37
CA ALA A 262 -0.55 -32.69 14.84
C ALA A 262 -0.93 -31.71 13.72
N MET A 263 -0.27 -31.77 12.55
CA MET A 263 -0.56 -30.89 11.42
C MET A 263 -1.98 -31.06 10.89
N ALA A 264 -2.43 -32.31 10.77
CA ALA A 264 -3.73 -32.59 10.22
C ALA A 264 -4.87 -32.34 11.25
N GLY A 265 -4.60 -32.50 12.56
CA GLY A 265 -5.48 -32.05 13.64
C GLY A 265 -5.57 -30.52 13.72
N LEU A 266 -4.44 -29.80 13.56
CA LEU A 266 -4.40 -28.33 13.52
C LEU A 266 -5.10 -27.77 12.28
N ALA A 267 -4.96 -28.43 11.13
CA ALA A 267 -5.69 -28.07 9.91
C ALA A 267 -7.21 -28.29 10.08
N ALA A 268 -7.64 -29.43 10.64
CA ALA A 268 -9.04 -29.71 10.91
C ALA A 268 -9.65 -28.76 11.96
N PHE A 269 -8.91 -28.48 13.04
CA PHE A 269 -9.31 -27.50 14.05
C PHE A 269 -9.40 -26.10 13.44
N GLY A 270 -8.39 -25.67 12.68
CA GLY A 270 -8.40 -24.38 12.00
C GLY A 270 -9.54 -24.24 11.00
N LEU A 271 -9.85 -25.27 10.22
CA LEU A 271 -10.99 -25.26 9.28
C LEU A 271 -12.36 -25.27 9.97
N ALA A 272 -12.46 -25.87 11.16
CA ALA A 272 -13.70 -25.91 11.93
C ALA A 272 -13.95 -24.65 12.76
N TRP A 273 -12.89 -23.98 13.21
CA TRP A 273 -12.97 -22.88 14.18
C TRP A 273 -12.56 -21.51 13.63
N LEU A 274 -11.76 -21.48 12.57
CA LEU A 274 -11.37 -20.24 11.90
C LEU A 274 -12.08 -20.14 10.55
N PRO A 275 -12.59 -18.95 10.17
CA PRO A 275 -13.16 -18.72 8.84
C PRO A 275 -12.03 -18.62 7.82
N ALA A 276 -11.39 -19.75 7.50
CA ALA A 276 -10.30 -19.83 6.54
C ALA A 276 -10.77 -20.47 5.24
N ALA A 277 -10.61 -19.78 4.12
CA ALA A 277 -10.90 -20.32 2.79
C ALA A 277 -9.96 -21.51 2.48
N PRO A 278 -10.46 -22.56 1.80
CA PRO A 278 -9.63 -23.68 1.38
C PRO A 278 -8.56 -23.21 0.39
N ARG A 279 -7.30 -23.53 0.66
CA ARG A 279 -6.13 -23.23 -0.17
C ARG A 279 -5.59 -24.49 -0.83
N LEU A 280 -4.93 -24.33 -1.99
CA LEU A 280 -4.30 -25.46 -2.70
C LEU A 280 -3.19 -26.10 -1.84
N SER A 281 -2.50 -25.30 -1.03
CA SER A 281 -1.48 -25.72 -0.09
C SER A 281 -1.97 -26.78 0.91
N HIS A 282 -3.20 -26.68 1.40
CA HIS A 282 -3.78 -27.68 2.29
C HIS A 282 -3.89 -29.05 1.60
N GLY A 283 -4.31 -29.08 0.34
CA GLY A 283 -4.38 -30.30 -0.47
C GLY A 283 -3.00 -30.91 -0.69
N LEU A 284 -2.01 -30.10 -1.05
CA LEU A 284 -0.62 -30.53 -1.19
C LEU A 284 -0.09 -31.19 0.09
N LEU A 285 -0.20 -30.50 1.23
CA LEU A 285 0.33 -30.99 2.51
C LEU A 285 -0.35 -32.29 2.93
N MET A 286 -1.69 -32.35 2.86
CA MET A 286 -2.44 -33.57 3.16
C MET A 286 -2.10 -34.72 2.21
N GLY A 287 -1.82 -34.42 0.94
CA GLY A 287 -1.42 -35.42 -0.05
C GLY A 287 -0.02 -35.98 0.23
N LEU A 288 0.94 -35.12 0.57
CA LEU A 288 2.29 -35.52 0.98
C LEU A 288 2.26 -36.36 2.27
N VAL A 289 1.42 -35.97 3.25
CA VAL A 289 1.18 -36.75 4.47
C VAL A 289 0.64 -38.13 4.14
N CYS A 290 -0.39 -38.19 3.30
CA CYS A 290 -0.99 -39.43 2.86
C CYS A 290 0.01 -40.35 2.16
N ALA A 291 0.88 -39.79 1.29
CA ALA A 291 1.88 -40.55 0.58
C ALA A 291 2.90 -41.24 1.52
N GLY A 292 3.25 -40.62 2.65
CA GLY A 292 4.14 -41.20 3.65
C GLY A 292 3.53 -42.32 4.51
N VAL A 293 2.20 -42.46 4.48
CA VAL A 293 1.41 -43.31 5.39
C VAL A 293 0.69 -44.46 4.68
N VAL A 294 0.57 -44.43 3.35
CA VAL A 294 -0.10 -45.52 2.62
C VAL A 294 0.83 -46.73 2.47
N PRO A 295 0.46 -47.91 3.00
CA PRO A 295 1.25 -49.12 2.84
C PRO A 295 1.15 -49.61 1.40
N GLY A 296 2.24 -49.53 0.64
CA GLY A 296 2.25 -50.01 -0.75
C GLY A 296 3.50 -49.63 -1.53
N LYS A 297 4.43 -50.58 -1.64
CA LYS A 297 5.65 -50.53 -2.46
C LYS A 297 6.66 -49.45 -2.07
N ARG A 298 7.27 -49.62 -0.88
CA ARG A 298 8.59 -49.07 -0.48
C ARG A 298 9.76 -49.50 -1.39
N ARG A 299 9.53 -50.26 -2.46
CA ARG A 299 10.59 -50.77 -3.34
C ARG A 299 11.14 -49.64 -4.21
N ALA A 300 12.21 -49.02 -3.73
CA ALA A 300 13.31 -48.47 -4.52
C ALA A 300 12.89 -47.65 -5.76
N ALA A 301 11.93 -46.74 -5.63
CA ALA A 301 11.94 -45.59 -6.52
C ALA A 301 13.17 -44.78 -6.10
N GLU A 302 14.28 -44.97 -6.82
CA GLU A 302 15.45 -44.11 -6.66
C GLU A 302 14.99 -42.68 -6.88
N VAL A 303 14.91 -41.90 -5.81
CA VAL A 303 14.70 -40.47 -5.93
C VAL A 303 15.84 -39.97 -6.79
N SER A 304 15.51 -39.27 -7.88
CA SER A 304 16.54 -38.71 -8.75
C SER A 304 17.48 -37.88 -7.89
N ARG A 305 18.74 -38.32 -7.77
CA ARG A 305 19.80 -37.58 -7.05
C ARG A 305 20.29 -36.40 -7.88
N ARG A 306 19.39 -35.68 -8.53
CA ARG A 306 19.72 -34.46 -9.27
C ARG A 306 19.52 -33.28 -8.31
N PRO A 307 20.57 -32.84 -7.58
CA PRO A 307 20.48 -31.69 -6.67
C PRO A 307 20.03 -30.40 -7.40
N GLY A 308 20.16 -30.34 -8.72
CA GLY A 308 19.74 -29.20 -9.53
C GLY A 308 18.23 -28.92 -9.50
N ALA A 309 17.37 -29.91 -9.26
CA ALA A 309 15.91 -29.69 -9.26
C ALA A 309 15.45 -28.86 -8.05
N GLU A 310 15.98 -29.17 -6.86
CA GLU A 310 15.70 -28.42 -5.62
C GLU A 310 16.27 -27.01 -5.69
N ILE A 311 17.52 -26.88 -6.14
CA ILE A 311 18.19 -25.58 -6.28
C ILE A 311 17.47 -24.72 -7.32
N ALA A 312 17.06 -25.29 -8.46
CA ALA A 312 16.30 -24.58 -9.48
C ALA A 312 14.92 -24.15 -8.97
N ALA A 313 14.21 -25.01 -8.23
CA ALA A 313 12.92 -24.68 -7.64
C ALA A 313 13.03 -23.55 -6.62
N VAL A 314 13.98 -23.64 -5.68
CA VAL A 314 14.22 -22.59 -4.67
C VAL A 314 14.72 -21.31 -5.32
N GLY A 315 15.63 -21.41 -6.29
CA GLY A 315 16.14 -20.27 -7.06
C GLY A 315 15.05 -19.55 -7.84
N LEU A 316 14.11 -20.29 -8.44
CA LEU A 316 12.93 -19.72 -9.11
C LEU A 316 12.04 -18.97 -8.11
N VAL A 317 11.75 -19.56 -6.95
CA VAL A 317 10.95 -18.90 -5.90
C VAL A 317 11.64 -17.63 -5.42
N ALA A 318 12.93 -17.71 -5.10
CA ALA A 318 13.71 -16.57 -4.63
C ALA A 318 13.78 -15.45 -5.67
N GLY A 319 14.07 -15.80 -6.93
CA GLY A 319 14.13 -14.84 -8.04
C GLY A 319 12.80 -14.13 -8.27
N LEU A 320 11.68 -14.87 -8.25
CA LEU A 320 10.35 -14.27 -8.39
C LEU A 320 9.92 -13.44 -7.18
N SER A 321 10.28 -13.86 -5.97
CA SER A 321 10.06 -13.05 -4.77
C SER A 321 10.84 -11.74 -4.84
N ILE A 322 12.12 -11.77 -5.24
CA ILE A 322 12.94 -10.56 -5.43
C ILE A 322 12.32 -9.67 -6.50
N LEU A 323 11.91 -10.24 -7.64
CA LEU A 323 11.30 -9.49 -8.74
C LEU A 323 10.01 -8.79 -8.29
N ASN A 324 9.13 -9.48 -7.56
CA ASN A 324 7.88 -8.88 -7.04
C ASN A 324 8.11 -7.90 -5.87
N LEU A 325 9.25 -7.98 -5.19
CA LEU A 325 9.62 -7.00 -4.16
C LEU A 325 10.26 -5.75 -4.75
N ALA A 326 11.07 -5.91 -5.80
CA ALA A 326 11.84 -4.84 -6.41
C ALA A 326 11.09 -4.09 -7.52
N HIS A 327 10.12 -4.74 -8.17
CA HIS A 327 9.40 -4.18 -9.32
C HIS A 327 7.92 -3.96 -9.01
N VAL A 328 7.34 -2.91 -9.59
CA VAL A 328 5.89 -2.65 -9.53
C VAL A 328 5.28 -3.14 -10.83
N PHE A 329 4.25 -3.98 -10.76
CA PHE A 329 3.51 -4.45 -11.94
C PHE A 329 2.18 -3.69 -12.06
N PRO A 330 2.08 -2.66 -12.93
CA PRO A 330 0.88 -1.82 -13.02
C PRO A 330 -0.38 -2.61 -13.45
N ALA A 331 -0.20 -3.64 -14.28
CA ALA A 331 -1.28 -4.52 -14.73
C ALA A 331 -1.86 -5.42 -13.62
N ASN A 332 -1.16 -5.58 -12.50
CA ASN A 332 -1.65 -6.38 -11.39
C ASN A 332 -2.31 -5.49 -10.33
N GLU A 333 -3.64 -5.37 -10.41
CA GLU A 333 -4.46 -4.60 -9.44
C GLU A 333 -4.41 -5.13 -7.99
N ARG A 334 -3.83 -6.31 -7.81
CA ARG A 334 -3.64 -6.94 -6.49
C ARG A 334 -2.22 -6.78 -5.98
N HIS A 335 -1.33 -6.19 -6.77
CA HIS A 335 0.03 -5.92 -6.35
C HIS A 335 0.02 -4.83 -5.27
N PRO A 336 0.71 -5.02 -4.14
CA PRO A 336 0.59 -4.10 -3.01
C PRO A 336 1.32 -2.77 -3.27
N TRP A 337 2.26 -2.75 -4.20
CA TRP A 337 2.85 -1.53 -4.73
C TRP A 337 1.98 -0.82 -5.78
N ASN A 338 0.87 -1.44 -6.23
CA ASN A 338 -0.08 -0.79 -7.14
C ASN A 338 -1.07 0.08 -6.35
N TYR A 339 -0.60 1.24 -5.92
CA TYR A 339 -1.41 2.18 -5.17
C TYR A 339 -2.56 2.78 -5.99
N GLU A 340 -2.48 2.78 -7.32
CA GLU A 340 -3.55 3.27 -8.19
C GLU A 340 -4.81 2.41 -8.04
N SER A 341 -4.66 1.08 -8.08
CA SER A 341 -5.78 0.14 -7.85
C SER A 341 -6.44 0.37 -6.49
N ALA A 342 -5.63 0.65 -5.47
CA ALA A 342 -6.09 0.83 -4.11
C ALA A 342 -6.73 2.22 -3.92
N ALA A 343 -6.21 3.26 -4.57
CA ALA A 343 -6.82 4.59 -4.62
C ALA A 343 -8.17 4.57 -5.35
N ARG A 344 -8.30 3.82 -6.45
CA ARG A 344 -9.57 3.57 -7.16
C ARG A 344 -10.62 2.89 -6.28
N ARG A 345 -10.21 2.08 -5.28
CA ARG A 345 -11.13 1.48 -4.29
C ARG A 345 -11.47 2.42 -3.14
N ASP A 346 -10.50 3.16 -2.61
CA ASP A 346 -10.69 4.00 -1.43
C ASP A 346 -11.42 5.32 -1.73
N PHE A 347 -11.22 5.89 -2.92
CA PHE A 347 -11.84 7.13 -3.36
C PHE A 347 -13.39 7.09 -3.39
N PRO A 348 -14.05 6.14 -4.09
CA PRO A 348 -15.51 6.06 -4.11
C PRO A 348 -16.10 5.67 -2.75
N ALA A 349 -15.32 4.99 -1.89
CA ALA A 349 -15.72 4.64 -0.53
C ALA A 349 -15.55 5.80 0.48
N ALA A 350 -15.21 7.01 0.01
CA ALA A 350 -14.93 8.19 0.83
C ALA A 350 -13.86 7.97 1.93
N ARG A 351 -12.91 7.05 1.69
CA ARG A 351 -11.81 6.74 2.63
C ARG A 351 -10.61 7.65 2.40
N TYR A 352 -10.83 8.96 2.33
CA TYR A 352 -9.81 9.94 1.92
C TYR A 352 -8.58 9.95 2.83
N ARG A 353 -8.75 9.83 4.15
CA ARG A 353 -7.62 9.75 5.09
C ARG A 353 -6.73 8.53 4.84
N ALA A 354 -7.34 7.40 4.51
CA ALA A 354 -6.60 6.17 4.19
C ALA A 354 -5.85 6.29 2.86
N LEU A 355 -6.47 6.94 1.88
CA LEU A 355 -5.84 7.26 0.60
C LEU A 355 -4.62 8.16 0.82
N GLU A 356 -4.75 9.26 1.58
CA GLU A 356 -3.65 10.20 1.85
C GLU A 356 -2.48 9.54 2.57
N GLN A 357 -2.75 8.77 3.63
CA GLN A 357 -1.72 8.01 4.35
C GLN A 357 -0.99 7.02 3.45
N ARG A 358 -1.69 6.41 2.50
CA ARG A 358 -1.04 5.55 1.52
C ARG A 358 -0.12 6.37 0.63
N MET A 359 -0.59 7.50 0.10
CA MET A 359 0.24 8.38 -0.73
C MET A 359 1.51 8.83 0.02
N ASP A 360 1.43 9.13 1.33
CA ASP A 360 2.61 9.49 2.15
C ASP A 360 3.68 8.40 2.13
N VAL A 361 3.27 7.12 2.22
CA VAL A 361 4.21 5.98 2.18
C VAL A 361 4.92 5.90 0.82
N PHE A 362 4.18 6.15 -0.26
CA PHE A 362 4.76 6.14 -1.61
C PHE A 362 5.67 7.33 -1.84
N GLU A 363 5.30 8.54 -1.42
CA GLU A 363 6.11 9.75 -1.55
C GLU A 363 7.41 9.68 -0.74
N ARG A 364 7.40 9.06 0.46
CA ARG A 364 8.63 8.80 1.23
C ARG A 364 9.64 7.92 0.49
N ARG A 365 9.16 7.03 -0.37
CA ARG A 365 10.00 6.06 -1.10
C ARG A 365 10.29 6.48 -2.54
N TRP A 366 9.35 7.18 -3.16
CA TRP A 366 9.39 7.73 -4.51
C TRP A 366 8.95 9.21 -4.43
N PRO A 367 9.83 10.13 -3.99
CA PRO A 367 9.47 11.53 -3.76
C PRO A 367 9.08 12.27 -5.04
N ASN A 368 9.48 11.75 -6.20
CA ASN A 368 9.16 12.32 -7.51
C ASN A 368 7.89 11.70 -8.13
N GLU A 369 7.14 10.88 -7.39
CA GLU A 369 5.92 10.24 -7.90
C GLU A 369 4.79 11.26 -8.04
N THR A 370 4.54 11.73 -9.26
CA THR A 370 3.55 12.77 -9.54
C THR A 370 2.10 12.25 -9.42
N ARG A 371 1.88 10.96 -9.67
CA ARG A 371 0.53 10.37 -9.69
C ARG A 371 -0.09 10.27 -8.29
N THR A 372 0.70 10.27 -7.21
CA THR A 372 0.17 10.33 -5.84
C THR A 372 -0.51 11.68 -5.57
N HIS A 373 0.10 12.78 -6.04
CA HIS A 373 -0.45 14.12 -5.95
C HIS A 373 -1.78 14.26 -6.71
N TYR A 374 -1.94 13.58 -7.86
CA TYR A 374 -3.21 13.57 -8.57
C TYR A 374 -4.35 12.95 -7.73
N TRP A 375 -4.08 11.85 -7.04
CA TRP A 375 -5.06 11.24 -6.13
C TRP A 375 -5.37 12.10 -4.92
N ARG A 376 -4.38 12.81 -4.37
CA ARG A 376 -4.58 13.81 -3.31
C ARG A 376 -5.45 14.97 -3.78
N ALA A 377 -5.21 15.47 -5.00
CA ALA A 377 -5.99 16.52 -5.62
C ALA A 377 -7.47 16.12 -5.71
N LYS A 378 -7.75 14.91 -6.21
CA LYS A 378 -9.12 14.37 -6.27
C LYS A 378 -9.75 14.26 -4.88
N ALA A 379 -9.02 13.73 -3.91
CA ALA A 379 -9.51 13.58 -2.53
C ALA A 379 -9.76 14.94 -1.84
N ALA A 380 -8.94 15.95 -2.11
CA ALA A 380 -9.16 17.32 -1.64
C ALA A 380 -10.41 17.95 -2.28
N LEU A 381 -10.57 17.81 -3.60
CA LEU A 381 -11.74 18.30 -4.32
C LEU A 381 -13.04 17.66 -3.81
N ALA A 382 -13.03 16.35 -3.58
CA ALA A 382 -14.19 15.62 -3.04
C ALA A 382 -14.56 16.03 -1.59
N ARG A 383 -13.62 16.63 -0.84
CA ARG A 383 -13.85 17.19 0.50
C ARG A 383 -14.24 18.68 0.47
N GLY A 384 -14.39 19.28 -0.72
CA GLY A 384 -14.69 20.71 -0.86
C GLY A 384 -13.52 21.62 -0.52
N LEU A 385 -12.27 21.17 -0.74
CA LEU A 385 -11.04 21.94 -0.49
C LEU A 385 -10.38 22.35 -1.82
N PRO A 386 -10.88 23.38 -2.52
CA PRO A 386 -10.48 23.68 -3.90
C PRO A 386 -9.02 24.15 -4.01
N HIS A 387 -8.52 25.00 -3.11
CA HIS A 387 -7.13 25.47 -3.15
C HIS A 387 -6.12 24.33 -2.99
N ARG A 388 -6.37 23.43 -2.04
CA ARG A 388 -5.55 22.23 -1.85
C ARG A 388 -5.61 21.31 -3.06
N ALA A 389 -6.81 21.15 -3.63
CA ALA A 389 -7.00 20.37 -4.84
C ALA A 389 -6.17 20.93 -6.01
N ALA A 390 -6.23 22.24 -6.25
CA ALA A 390 -5.47 22.92 -7.30
C ALA A 390 -3.96 22.83 -7.08
N ARG A 391 -3.48 22.96 -5.83
CA ARG A 391 -2.06 22.83 -5.50
C ARG A 391 -1.53 21.42 -5.79
N GLU A 392 -2.19 20.40 -5.25
CA GLU A 392 -1.80 19.01 -5.48
C GLU A 392 -1.92 18.64 -6.96
N PHE A 393 -2.90 19.19 -7.67
CA PHE A 393 -3.00 19.04 -9.11
C PHE A 393 -1.81 19.67 -9.84
N ALA A 394 -1.38 20.87 -9.43
CA ALA A 394 -0.20 21.50 -9.98
C ALA A 394 1.07 20.67 -9.75
N ARG A 395 1.23 20.09 -8.55
CA ARG A 395 2.32 19.14 -8.26
C ARG A 395 2.27 17.89 -9.14
N ALA A 396 1.06 17.38 -9.40
CA ALA A 396 0.86 16.20 -10.25
C ALA A 396 1.19 16.44 -11.73
N LEU A 397 1.17 17.70 -12.18
CA LEU A 397 1.50 18.08 -13.55
C LEU A 397 2.94 18.57 -13.74
N ARG A 398 3.70 18.75 -12.66
CA ARG A 398 5.14 19.05 -12.78
C ARG A 398 5.80 17.89 -13.53
N SER A 399 6.57 18.22 -14.56
CA SER A 399 7.42 17.25 -15.26
C SER A 399 8.36 16.62 -14.22
N GLY A 400 8.05 15.40 -13.80
CA GLY A 400 9.03 14.60 -13.07
C GLY A 400 10.20 14.36 -14.00
N ASP A 401 11.44 14.34 -13.48
CA ASP A 401 12.56 13.81 -14.26
C ASP A 401 12.16 12.44 -14.80
N ASP A 402 11.99 12.34 -16.13
CA ASP A 402 11.15 11.38 -16.88
C ASP A 402 11.44 9.88 -16.64
N ASN A 403 12.40 9.53 -15.80
CA ASN A 403 12.90 8.16 -15.63
C ASN A 403 12.62 7.51 -14.26
N ARG A 404 11.84 8.12 -13.36
CA ARG A 404 11.67 7.57 -11.98
C ARG A 404 10.23 7.51 -11.42
N THR A 405 9.19 7.72 -12.21
CA THR A 405 7.80 7.51 -11.75
C THR A 405 7.35 6.05 -11.94
N LEU A 406 6.54 5.54 -11.02
CA LEU A 406 5.98 4.18 -11.09
C LEU A 406 4.78 4.11 -12.03
N PHE A 407 4.02 5.20 -12.10
CA PHE A 407 2.83 5.33 -12.92
C PHE A 407 2.95 6.56 -13.83
N PRO A 408 2.31 6.54 -15.01
CA PRO A 408 2.30 7.69 -15.89
C PRO A 408 1.55 8.86 -15.22
N SER A 409 2.01 10.08 -15.53
CA SER A 409 1.30 11.32 -15.21
C SER A 409 -0.15 11.30 -15.71
N PRO A 410 -1.07 12.08 -15.11
CA PRO A 410 -2.46 12.10 -15.52
C PRO A 410 -2.64 12.48 -16.99
N SER A 411 -3.51 11.73 -17.66
CA SER A 411 -3.81 11.92 -19.08
C SER A 411 -4.64 13.19 -19.33
N ASP A 412 -4.61 13.75 -20.54
CA ASP A 412 -5.43 14.90 -20.94
C ASP A 412 -6.94 14.79 -20.60
N PRO A 413 -7.64 13.65 -20.82
CA PRO A 413 -9.03 13.53 -20.39
C PRO A 413 -9.19 13.58 -18.87
N GLU A 414 -8.26 13.00 -18.11
CA GLU A 414 -8.27 13.03 -16.64
C GLU A 414 -8.01 14.44 -16.07
N THR A 415 -7.15 15.22 -16.73
CA THR A 415 -6.88 16.61 -16.35
C THR A 415 -8.05 17.53 -16.72
N ASN A 416 -8.67 17.33 -17.89
CA ASN A 416 -9.89 18.04 -18.30
C ASN A 416 -11.07 17.80 -17.34
N ASP A 417 -11.35 16.54 -16.98
CA ASP A 417 -12.42 16.19 -16.03
C ASP A 417 -12.17 16.84 -14.67
N PHE A 418 -10.92 16.79 -14.18
CA PHE A 418 -10.55 17.42 -12.93
C PHE A 418 -10.78 18.94 -12.92
N VAL A 419 -10.29 19.64 -13.95
CA VAL A 419 -10.44 21.11 -14.07
C VAL A 419 -11.92 21.51 -14.17
N THR A 420 -12.72 20.72 -14.88
CA THR A 420 -14.18 20.95 -14.99
C THR A 420 -14.86 20.83 -13.62
N ARG A 421 -14.58 19.75 -12.88
CA ARG A 421 -15.14 19.56 -11.52
C ARG A 421 -14.65 20.61 -10.54
N LEU A 422 -13.40 21.06 -10.66
CA LEU A 422 -12.85 22.12 -9.84
C LEU A 422 -13.57 23.45 -10.10
N ARG A 423 -13.80 23.80 -11.37
CA ARG A 423 -14.60 24.98 -11.75
C ARG A 423 -15.99 24.95 -11.12
N ASP A 424 -16.68 23.82 -11.24
CA ASP A 424 -18.03 23.67 -10.72
C ASP A 424 -18.04 23.74 -9.18
N CYS A 425 -17.02 23.17 -8.52
CA CYS A 425 -16.82 23.29 -7.07
C CYS A 425 -16.55 24.73 -6.62
N CYS A 426 -15.70 25.47 -7.33
CA CYS A 426 -15.43 26.88 -7.04
C CYS A 426 -16.69 27.75 -7.25
N SER A 427 -17.48 27.44 -8.28
CA SER A 427 -18.72 28.16 -8.61
C SER A 427 -19.82 27.94 -7.56
N ALA A 428 -19.81 26.79 -6.89
CA ALA A 428 -20.76 26.44 -5.84
C ALA A 428 -20.34 26.91 -4.43
N ALA A 429 -19.14 27.48 -4.27
CA ALA A 429 -18.63 27.90 -2.97
C ALA A 429 -19.41 29.12 -2.41
N PRO A 430 -19.53 29.26 -1.08
CA PRO A 430 -20.24 30.40 -0.46
C PRO A 430 -19.63 31.77 -0.79
N GLU A 431 -18.32 31.81 -1.00
CA GLU A 431 -17.55 33.04 -1.30
C GLU A 431 -16.69 32.84 -2.56
N PRO A 432 -17.31 32.68 -3.74
CA PRO A 432 -16.62 32.26 -4.96
C PRO A 432 -15.54 33.25 -5.40
N LYS A 433 -15.69 34.53 -5.02
CA LYS A 433 -14.74 35.61 -5.33
C LYS A 433 -13.37 35.41 -4.67
N ARG A 434 -13.28 34.64 -3.57
CA ARG A 434 -12.04 34.38 -2.82
C ARG A 434 -11.20 33.25 -3.41
N LEU A 435 -11.72 32.51 -4.39
CA LEU A 435 -11.11 31.27 -4.88
C LEU A 435 -10.32 31.47 -6.17
N PHE A 436 -9.00 31.49 -6.10
CA PHE A 436 -8.09 31.42 -7.27
C PHE A 436 -7.68 29.99 -7.69
N ALA A 437 -8.33 28.99 -7.09
CA ALA A 437 -7.97 27.59 -7.28
C ALA A 437 -8.14 27.13 -8.73
N PHE A 438 -9.17 27.62 -9.42
CA PHE A 438 -9.45 27.25 -10.81
C PHE A 438 -8.37 27.80 -11.75
N GLU A 439 -7.99 29.06 -11.56
CA GLU A 439 -6.99 29.76 -12.35
C GLU A 439 -5.60 29.16 -12.12
N ARG A 440 -5.26 28.81 -10.87
CA ARG A 440 -4.06 28.03 -10.55
C ARG A 440 -4.01 26.69 -11.29
N ALA A 441 -5.14 25.98 -11.38
CA ALA A 441 -5.21 24.72 -12.11
C ALA A 441 -5.08 24.91 -13.63
N LEU A 442 -5.58 26.01 -14.18
CA LEU A 442 -5.39 26.37 -15.60
C LEU A 442 -3.92 26.68 -15.91
N VAL A 443 -3.27 27.48 -15.06
CA VAL A 443 -1.82 27.79 -15.17
C VAL A 443 -1.00 26.50 -15.10
N ALA A 444 -1.27 25.64 -14.13
CA ALA A 444 -0.54 24.37 -13.98
C ALA A 444 -0.64 23.43 -15.19
N ARG A 445 -1.72 23.54 -15.97
CA ARG A 445 -1.92 22.78 -17.20
C ARG A 445 -1.22 23.41 -18.42
N GLY A 446 -0.67 24.61 -18.28
CA GLY A 446 -0.11 25.40 -19.38
C GLY A 446 -1.14 26.25 -20.12
N ASN A 447 -2.39 26.32 -19.64
CA ASN A 447 -3.44 27.18 -20.22
C ASN A 447 -3.41 28.59 -19.62
N THR A 448 -2.22 29.19 -19.58
CA THR A 448 -1.94 30.47 -18.93
C THR A 448 -2.81 31.61 -19.47
N ASP A 449 -3.01 31.67 -20.79
CA ASP A 449 -3.80 32.74 -21.42
C ASP A 449 -5.27 32.68 -21.00
N SER A 450 -5.83 31.47 -20.87
CA SER A 450 -7.19 31.28 -20.36
C SER A 450 -7.30 31.66 -18.89
N ALA A 451 -6.28 31.36 -18.08
CA ALA A 451 -6.24 31.77 -16.68
C ALA A 451 -6.26 33.31 -16.55
N LEU A 452 -5.37 34.00 -17.27
CA LEU A 452 -5.30 35.46 -17.25
C LEU A 452 -6.58 36.13 -17.76
N ALA A 453 -7.20 35.59 -18.82
CA ALA A 453 -8.47 36.11 -19.33
C ALA A 453 -9.62 36.01 -18.30
N VAL A 454 -9.66 34.91 -17.53
CA VAL A 454 -10.63 34.74 -16.44
C VAL A 454 -10.38 35.76 -15.31
N LEU A 455 -9.12 35.93 -14.89
CA LEU A 455 -8.74 36.90 -13.87
C LEU A 455 -9.05 38.35 -14.27
N GLU A 456 -8.84 38.66 -15.54
CA GLU A 456 -9.17 39.96 -16.13
C GLU A 456 -10.68 40.22 -16.10
N HIS A 457 -11.49 39.22 -16.40
CA HIS A 457 -12.95 39.33 -16.31
C HIS A 457 -13.47 39.49 -14.87
N GLN A 458 -12.80 38.91 -13.88
CA GLN A 458 -13.16 39.04 -12.46
C GLN A 458 -12.83 40.42 -11.88
N THR A 459 -11.92 41.17 -12.53
CA THR A 459 -11.46 42.49 -12.11
C THR A 459 -12.05 43.58 -13.01
N THR A 460 -13.37 43.74 -12.98
CA THR A 460 -14.07 44.77 -13.77
C THR A 460 -13.63 46.19 -13.40
N ALA A 461 -13.47 47.04 -14.42
CA ALA A 461 -12.73 48.30 -14.46
C ALA A 461 -13.18 49.47 -13.55
N ASP A 462 -14.20 49.29 -12.70
CA ASP A 462 -14.79 50.38 -11.90
C ASP A 462 -14.13 50.59 -10.52
N ALA A 463 -13.18 49.73 -10.12
CA ALA A 463 -12.38 49.94 -8.90
C ALA A 463 -11.27 51.00 -9.08
N ALA A 464 -11.22 51.68 -10.24
CA ALA A 464 -10.32 52.78 -10.54
C ALA A 464 -10.68 54.07 -9.77
N SER A 465 -10.94 53.98 -8.46
CA SER A 465 -11.01 55.15 -7.60
C SER A 465 -9.59 55.66 -7.33
N SER A 466 -9.09 56.54 -8.20
CA SER A 466 -8.32 57.77 -7.93
C SER A 466 -7.21 57.77 -6.85
N ARG A 467 -6.72 56.63 -6.37
CA ARG A 467 -5.71 56.52 -5.31
C ARG A 467 -4.38 56.09 -5.93
N THR A 468 -3.48 57.07 -6.03
CA THR A 468 -2.01 56.97 -6.12
C THR A 468 -1.40 56.01 -7.15
N ARG A 469 -0.50 56.53 -8.01
CA ARG A 469 0.37 55.72 -8.88
C ARG A 469 1.44 55.05 -8.02
N PHE A 470 1.30 53.77 -7.72
CA PHE A 470 2.33 52.94 -7.09
C PHE A 470 2.76 51.81 -8.04
N ASP A 471 3.93 51.22 -7.78
CA ASP A 471 4.48 50.12 -8.57
C ASP A 471 3.61 48.85 -8.45
N ALA A 472 3.27 48.24 -9.59
CA ALA A 472 2.48 47.01 -9.65
C ALA A 472 3.32 45.75 -9.37
N THR A 473 4.65 45.84 -9.50
CA THR A 473 5.55 44.67 -9.49
C THR A 473 5.41 43.80 -8.23
N PRO A 474 5.39 44.36 -7.00
CA PRO A 474 5.25 43.54 -5.79
C PRO A 474 3.89 42.83 -5.68
N LEU A 475 2.82 43.45 -6.22
CA LEU A 475 1.48 42.88 -6.28
C LEU A 475 1.41 41.76 -7.32
N ALA A 476 2.05 41.96 -8.47
CA ALA A 476 2.14 40.99 -9.55
C ALA A 476 2.94 39.74 -9.15
N ASP A 477 4.09 39.92 -8.48
CA ASP A 477 4.88 38.82 -7.92
C ASP A 477 4.06 37.99 -6.91
N ALA A 478 3.31 38.65 -6.02
CA ALA A 478 2.44 37.97 -5.05
C ALA A 478 1.33 37.16 -5.74
N ALA A 479 0.71 37.73 -6.78
CA ALA A 479 -0.31 37.03 -7.55
C ALA A 479 0.25 35.84 -8.33
N ALA A 480 1.42 36.01 -8.96
CA ALA A 480 2.14 34.95 -9.65
C ALA A 480 2.54 33.80 -8.69
N PHE A 481 2.98 34.14 -7.48
CA PHE A 481 3.26 33.17 -6.42
C PHE A 481 2.01 32.35 -6.03
N LEU A 482 0.86 33.00 -5.82
CA LEU A 482 -0.40 32.31 -5.49
C LEU A 482 -0.88 31.38 -6.61
N LEU A 483 -0.70 31.79 -7.86
CA LEU A 483 -0.97 30.97 -9.05
C LEU A 483 0.05 29.84 -9.25
N GLY A 484 1.17 29.87 -8.54
CA GLY A 484 2.20 28.83 -8.54
C GLY A 484 3.18 28.89 -9.71
N ASP A 485 3.23 30.01 -10.45
CA ASP A 485 4.15 30.25 -11.56
C ASP A 485 4.65 31.69 -11.54
N MET A 486 5.89 31.88 -11.09
CA MET A 486 6.52 33.21 -11.02
C MET A 486 6.79 33.83 -12.39
N ALA A 487 6.79 33.06 -13.48
CA ALA A 487 6.94 33.60 -14.83
C ALA A 487 5.76 34.49 -15.24
N LEU A 488 4.62 34.40 -14.53
CA LEU A 488 3.46 35.26 -14.75
C LEU A 488 3.64 36.68 -14.24
N SER A 489 4.65 36.94 -13.39
CA SER A 489 4.85 38.24 -12.75
C SER A 489 4.98 39.36 -13.78
N GLU A 490 5.80 39.19 -14.83
CA GLU A 490 5.97 40.20 -15.87
C GLU A 490 4.66 40.52 -16.60
N ARG A 491 3.86 39.49 -16.89
CA ARG A 491 2.57 39.64 -17.58
C ARG A 491 1.53 40.34 -16.70
N LEU A 492 1.53 40.05 -15.40
CA LEU A 492 0.64 40.67 -14.41
C LEU A 492 1.08 42.09 -14.06
N ALA A 493 2.38 42.37 -14.04
CA ALA A 493 2.94 43.70 -13.80
C ALA A 493 2.62 44.70 -14.92
N ALA A 494 2.34 44.20 -16.14
CA ALA A 494 1.83 45.00 -17.24
C ALA A 494 0.39 45.48 -17.04
N TRP A 495 -0.36 44.92 -16.08
CA TRP A 495 -1.70 45.39 -15.75
C TRP A 495 -1.63 46.65 -14.88
N PRO A 496 -2.66 47.53 -14.91
CA PRO A 496 -2.71 48.66 -14.01
C PRO A 496 -2.63 48.20 -12.54
N ALA A 497 -1.76 48.82 -11.72
CA ALA A 497 -1.58 48.45 -10.31
C ALA A 497 -2.90 48.36 -9.51
N PRO A 498 -3.90 49.26 -9.69
CA PRO A 498 -5.20 49.12 -9.03
C PRO A 498 -5.96 47.85 -9.41
N LYS A 499 -5.78 47.34 -10.64
CA LYS A 499 -6.42 46.11 -11.11
C LYS A 499 -5.81 44.88 -10.44
N VAL A 500 -4.48 44.85 -10.29
CA VAL A 500 -3.77 43.78 -9.59
C VAL A 500 -4.08 43.82 -8.08
N LEU A 501 -4.20 45.02 -7.51
CA LEU A 501 -4.66 45.17 -6.13
C LEU A 501 -6.07 44.63 -5.93
N ALA A 502 -7.02 45.00 -6.79
CA ALA A 502 -8.40 44.50 -6.76
C ALA A 502 -8.46 42.97 -6.90
N LEU A 503 -7.53 42.37 -7.67
CA LEU A 503 -7.41 40.92 -7.74
C LEU A 503 -7.05 40.30 -6.39
N LEU A 504 -6.03 40.85 -5.72
CA LEU A 504 -5.60 40.38 -4.40
C LEU A 504 -6.71 40.61 -3.35
N GLU A 505 -7.41 41.74 -3.40
CA GLU A 505 -8.57 42.03 -2.54
C GLU A 505 -9.70 41.01 -2.75
N ASN A 506 -10.00 40.64 -3.99
CA ASN A 506 -10.96 39.57 -4.30
C ASN A 506 -10.54 38.25 -3.63
N TRP A 507 -9.24 37.95 -3.60
CA TRP A 507 -8.66 36.78 -2.92
C TRP A 507 -8.52 36.92 -1.40
N GLY A 508 -9.06 38.00 -0.82
CA GLY A 508 -9.09 38.22 0.62
C GLY A 508 -7.89 39.00 1.17
N ALA A 509 -7.19 39.77 0.34
CA ALA A 509 -6.13 40.64 0.82
C ALA A 509 -6.66 41.70 1.78
N THR A 510 -5.95 41.85 2.90
CA THR A 510 -6.16 42.96 3.83
C THR A 510 -5.23 44.09 3.41
N VAL A 511 -5.81 45.21 3.00
CA VAL A 511 -5.07 46.40 2.57
C VAL A 511 -5.05 47.41 3.71
N THR A 512 -3.86 47.78 4.18
CA THR A 512 -3.70 48.78 5.25
C THR A 512 -2.65 49.82 4.86
N PRO A 513 -2.76 51.06 5.37
CA PRO A 513 -1.70 52.05 5.20
C PRO A 513 -0.42 51.58 5.91
N ALA A 514 0.72 51.84 5.30
CA ALA A 514 2.02 51.57 5.90
C ALA A 514 2.17 52.40 7.20
N PRO A 515 2.68 51.81 8.29
CA PRO A 515 2.98 52.56 9.50
C PRO A 515 3.93 53.73 9.20
N GLN A 516 3.82 54.85 9.92
CA GLN A 516 4.71 56.02 9.75
C GLN A 516 6.21 55.69 9.86
N SER A 517 6.56 54.59 10.54
CA SER A 517 7.94 54.12 10.72
C SER A 517 8.40 53.13 9.64
N PHE A 518 7.57 52.84 8.63
CA PHE A 518 7.90 51.92 7.54
C PHE A 518 8.59 52.69 6.40
N PRO A 519 9.67 52.16 5.79
CA PRO A 519 10.35 52.84 4.69
C PRO A 519 9.42 53.09 3.51
N ALA A 520 9.25 54.35 3.11
CA ALA A 520 8.35 54.73 2.02
C ALA A 520 8.75 54.07 0.69
N GLU A 521 10.04 53.88 0.44
CA GLU A 521 10.60 53.21 -0.74
C GLU A 521 10.31 51.71 -0.82
N ALA A 522 9.94 51.08 0.30
CA ALA A 522 9.55 49.67 0.32
C ALA A 522 8.05 49.47 0.04
N ALA A 523 7.24 50.54 0.04
CA ALA A 523 5.81 50.49 -0.24
C ALA A 523 5.52 50.62 -1.75
N PRO A 524 4.61 49.83 -2.35
CA PRO A 524 3.80 48.80 -1.72
C PRO A 524 4.61 47.57 -1.28
N PHE A 525 4.29 47.08 -0.09
CA PHE A 525 4.85 45.85 0.46
C PHE A 525 3.77 44.79 0.57
N VAL A 526 4.03 43.60 0.05
CA VAL A 526 3.07 42.51 -0.01
C VAL A 526 3.64 41.29 0.67
N VAL A 527 2.84 40.69 1.56
CA VAL A 527 3.15 39.41 2.20
C VAL A 527 2.03 38.43 1.92
N VAL A 528 2.40 37.25 1.46
CA VAL A 528 1.50 36.11 1.29
C VAL A 528 1.99 34.98 2.18
N ALA A 529 1.09 34.42 2.98
CA ALA A 529 1.34 33.23 3.77
C ALA A 529 0.27 32.19 3.50
N GLN A 530 0.68 31.02 3.01
CA GLN A 530 -0.22 29.90 2.79
C GLN A 530 0.17 28.74 3.71
N LEU A 531 -0.73 28.42 4.65
CA LEU A 531 -0.57 27.29 5.54
C LEU A 531 -1.15 26.03 4.92
N LEU A 532 -0.33 24.99 4.90
CA LEU A 532 -0.64 23.71 4.28
C LEU A 532 -0.53 22.58 5.31
N PRO A 533 -1.13 21.40 5.06
CA PRO A 533 -1.08 20.29 6.01
C PRO A 533 0.33 19.81 6.34
N ASP A 534 1.21 19.86 5.32
CA ASP A 534 2.57 19.33 5.27
C ASP A 534 3.66 20.41 5.30
N GLN A 535 3.31 21.67 5.00
CA GLN A 535 4.29 22.75 4.87
C GLN A 535 3.68 24.14 5.08
N VAL A 536 4.53 25.16 5.03
CA VAL A 536 4.15 26.56 4.99
C VAL A 536 4.85 27.18 3.78
N GLU A 537 4.09 27.83 2.91
CA GLU A 537 4.61 28.60 1.77
C GLU A 537 4.48 30.10 2.07
N LEU A 538 5.58 30.84 1.92
CA LEU A 538 5.61 32.29 2.09
C LEU A 538 6.17 33.00 0.87
N PHE A 539 5.63 34.19 0.64
CA PHE A 539 6.18 35.18 -0.27
C PHE A 539 6.18 36.55 0.43
N ALA A 540 7.25 37.32 0.20
CA ALA A 540 7.27 38.75 0.49
C ALA A 540 7.91 39.51 -0.67
N GLY A 541 7.32 40.64 -1.04
CA GLY A 541 7.79 41.52 -2.11
C GLY A 541 7.61 42.99 -1.75
N ALA A 542 8.56 43.83 -2.16
CA ALA A 542 8.61 45.27 -1.89
C ALA A 542 8.90 46.07 -3.17
N ALA A 543 8.48 47.33 -3.21
CA ALA A 543 8.66 48.21 -4.38
C ALA A 543 10.12 48.55 -4.70
N ASN A 544 11.03 48.39 -3.73
CA ASN A 544 12.47 48.53 -3.93
C ASN A 544 13.11 47.33 -4.67
N GLY A 545 12.30 46.39 -5.18
CA GLY A 545 12.74 45.19 -5.90
C GLY A 545 13.15 44.02 -5.00
N SER A 546 13.09 44.18 -3.68
CA SER A 546 13.32 43.06 -2.75
C SER A 546 12.19 42.05 -2.83
N ARG A 547 12.53 40.80 -3.14
CA ARG A 547 11.59 39.67 -3.14
C ARG A 547 12.22 38.44 -2.51
N SER A 548 11.40 37.65 -1.83
CA SER A 548 11.82 36.32 -1.36
C SER A 548 10.63 35.38 -1.25
N THR A 549 10.89 34.11 -1.52
CA THR A 549 9.96 32.99 -1.39
C THR A 549 10.59 31.95 -0.48
N GLN A 550 9.86 31.50 0.54
CA GLN A 550 10.34 30.42 1.41
C GLN A 550 9.28 29.34 1.53
N THR A 551 9.75 28.11 1.73
CA THR A 551 8.90 26.96 2.01
C THR A 551 9.52 26.20 3.17
N TRP A 552 8.71 25.90 4.18
CA TRP A 552 9.15 25.10 5.32
C TRP A 552 8.29 23.87 5.47
N GLU A 553 8.91 22.72 5.65
CA GLU A 553 8.20 21.51 6.05
C GLU A 553 7.64 21.67 7.46
N ARG A 554 6.43 21.15 7.67
CA ARG A 554 5.82 21.10 9.00
C ARG A 554 6.63 20.12 9.86
N PRO A 555 7.12 20.50 11.05
CA PRO A 555 7.84 19.57 11.91
C PRO A 555 6.96 18.37 12.29
N GLU A 556 7.48 17.14 12.12
CA GLU A 556 6.76 15.86 12.29
C GLU A 556 6.24 15.57 13.73
N ARG A 557 6.37 16.49 14.70
CA ARG A 557 6.06 16.22 16.12
C ARG A 557 4.99 17.14 16.71
N ASP A 558 3.97 16.51 17.29
CA ASP A 558 3.12 17.03 18.37
C ASP A 558 3.98 17.39 19.59
N TYR A 559 4.69 18.52 19.53
CA TYR A 559 5.12 19.18 20.75
C TYR A 559 3.90 19.93 21.29
N GLY A 560 3.32 19.39 22.37
CA GLY A 560 2.20 19.97 23.07
C GLY A 560 2.37 21.49 23.25
N ALA A 561 1.40 22.24 22.75
CA ALA A 561 1.09 23.64 23.10
C ALA A 561 2.29 24.60 23.31
N THR A 562 3.42 24.43 22.64
CA THR A 562 4.59 25.31 22.83
C THR A 562 5.21 25.67 21.49
N ALA A 563 4.83 26.87 21.04
CA ALA A 563 5.45 27.72 20.02
C ALA A 563 6.18 27.01 18.87
N TRP A 564 5.61 27.14 17.67
CA TRP A 564 6.42 27.21 16.46
C TRP A 564 7.48 28.30 16.69
N ASN A 565 8.77 27.92 16.72
CA ASN A 565 9.85 28.89 16.71
C ASN A 565 9.80 29.58 15.34
N GLY A 566 9.32 30.82 15.33
CA GLY A 566 9.11 31.60 14.11
C GLY A 566 10.40 31.66 13.28
N GLY A 567 10.28 31.42 11.98
CA GLY A 567 11.32 31.81 11.04
C GLY A 567 11.35 33.33 10.97
N GLY A 568 12.36 33.96 11.58
CA GLY A 568 12.59 35.39 11.41
C GLY A 568 12.98 35.66 9.96
N TRP A 569 12.32 36.63 9.33
CA TRP A 569 12.77 37.20 8.08
C TRP A 569 13.53 38.48 8.37
N THR A 570 14.59 38.72 7.61
CA THR A 570 15.29 39.99 7.53
C THR A 570 15.28 40.37 6.06
N LEU A 571 14.71 41.53 5.73
CA LEU A 571 14.90 42.13 4.41
C LEU A 571 16.40 42.40 4.26
N ALA A 572 17.09 41.59 3.45
CA ALA A 572 18.47 41.88 3.07
C ALA A 572 18.46 42.98 1.99
N PRO A 573 19.30 44.02 2.12
CA PRO A 573 19.20 45.24 1.31
C PRO A 573 19.60 45.03 -0.15
N ALA A 574 19.02 45.84 -1.03
CA ALA A 574 19.76 46.39 -2.15
C ALA A 574 20.76 47.40 -1.54
N GLU A 575 22.04 47.16 -1.76
CA GLU A 575 23.22 47.96 -1.39
C GLU A 575 22.94 49.32 -0.68
N TYR A 576 23.40 49.42 0.57
CA TYR A 576 23.45 50.62 1.45
C TYR A 576 22.13 51.14 2.04
N GLY A 577 21.81 50.77 3.29
CA GLY A 577 20.82 51.49 4.12
C GLY A 577 20.16 50.68 5.25
N GLU A 578 19.74 51.39 6.29
CA GLU A 578 19.07 50.95 7.53
C GLU A 578 17.77 50.17 7.25
N THR A 579 17.70 48.87 7.60
CA THR A 579 16.56 47.99 7.23
C THR A 579 15.62 47.64 8.40
N PRO A 580 14.29 47.78 8.24
CA PRO A 580 13.32 47.26 9.21
C PRO A 580 13.34 45.73 9.23
N ARG A 581 13.29 45.14 10.44
CA ARG A 581 13.18 43.69 10.62
C ARG A 581 11.70 43.29 10.58
N ILE A 582 11.34 42.45 9.61
CA ILE A 582 9.97 41.94 9.45
C ILE A 582 9.97 40.47 9.84
N GLU A 583 9.36 40.11 10.97
CA GLU A 583 9.21 38.73 11.38
C GLU A 583 7.80 38.22 11.07
N LEU A 584 7.70 37.09 10.38
CA LEU A 584 6.45 36.33 10.33
C LEU A 584 6.53 35.17 11.32
N ARG A 585 5.75 35.26 12.39
CA ARG A 585 5.63 34.21 13.38
C ARG A 585 4.38 33.41 13.12
N ILE A 586 4.52 32.12 12.89
CA ILE A 586 3.38 31.19 12.92
C ILE A 586 3.27 30.68 14.37
N ALA A 587 2.07 30.57 14.91
CA ALA A 587 1.79 30.06 16.24
C ALA A 587 0.52 29.21 16.18
N ALA A 588 0.33 28.27 17.10
CA ALA A 588 -0.98 27.65 17.30
C ALA A 588 -1.75 28.46 18.36
N ASP A 589 -2.99 28.82 18.10
CA ASP A 589 -3.89 29.40 19.09
C ASP A 589 -4.37 28.32 20.08
N THR A 590 -5.10 28.75 21.10
CA THR A 590 -5.65 27.89 22.16
C THR A 590 -6.64 26.85 21.65
N ASP A 591 -7.18 27.03 20.43
CA ASP A 591 -8.11 26.11 19.76
C ASP A 591 -7.38 25.18 18.77
N GLY A 592 -6.04 25.22 18.72
CA GLY A 592 -5.21 24.42 17.82
C GLY A 592 -5.18 24.94 16.37
N ARG A 593 -5.65 26.16 16.12
CA ARG A 593 -5.59 26.81 14.81
C ARG A 593 -4.26 27.51 14.66
N CYS A 594 -3.64 27.40 13.50
CA CYS A 594 -2.41 28.14 13.24
C CYS A 594 -2.75 29.60 12.92
N VAL A 595 -2.13 30.51 13.66
CA VAL A 595 -2.16 31.97 13.49
C VAL A 595 -0.80 32.41 13.00
N ALA A 596 -0.75 33.06 11.84
CA ALA A 596 0.42 33.80 11.41
C ALA A 596 0.33 35.25 11.90
N GLU A 597 1.45 35.77 12.41
CA GLU A 597 1.60 37.09 13.02
C GLU A 597 2.76 37.80 12.32
N LEU A 598 2.47 38.91 11.65
CA LEU A 598 3.51 39.79 11.11
C LEU A 598 3.92 40.81 12.16
N ARG A 599 5.23 40.93 12.37
CA ARG A 599 5.85 41.85 13.31
C ARG A 599 6.85 42.71 12.56
N ILE A 600 6.75 44.02 12.73
CA ILE A 600 7.65 44.98 12.08
C ILE A 600 8.37 45.73 13.19
N ALA A 601 9.69 45.58 13.26
CA ALA A 601 10.54 46.39 14.10
C ALA A 601 11.20 47.47 13.22
N PRO A 602 10.93 48.76 13.48
CA PRO A 602 11.77 49.83 12.94
C PRO A 602 13.17 49.74 13.56
N ASP A 603 14.15 50.34 12.90
CA ASP A 603 15.57 50.22 13.24
C ASP A 603 15.88 50.48 14.73
N GLY A 604 16.81 49.71 15.30
CA GLY A 604 17.28 49.82 16.69
C GLY A 604 16.26 49.52 17.80
N ALA A 605 14.98 49.29 17.48
CA ALA A 605 13.95 49.00 18.47
C ALA A 605 13.89 47.49 18.78
N LEU A 606 14.01 47.14 20.08
CA LEU A 606 13.74 45.78 20.56
C LEU A 606 12.24 45.42 20.52
N ASP A 607 11.37 46.43 20.39
CA ASP A 607 9.93 46.28 20.43
C ASP A 607 9.33 46.24 19.02
N PHE A 608 8.90 45.06 18.61
CA PHE A 608 8.08 44.88 17.41
C PHE A 608 6.72 45.54 17.60
N ARG A 609 6.33 46.46 16.71
CA ARG A 609 4.93 46.88 16.63
C ARG A 609 4.13 45.71 16.06
N ARG A 610 3.20 45.20 16.86
CA ARG A 610 2.23 44.19 16.46
C ARG A 610 1.21 44.84 15.54
N VAL A 611 1.34 44.63 14.23
CA VAL A 611 0.34 45.12 13.25
C VAL A 611 -0.86 44.15 13.16
N ALA A 612 -0.87 43.08 13.96
CA ALA A 612 -1.72 41.90 13.77
C ALA A 612 -3.20 42.17 13.44
N THR A 613 -3.68 41.47 12.41
CA THR A 613 -5.00 40.84 12.40
C THR A 613 -4.80 39.32 12.52
N PRO A 614 -5.72 38.57 13.16
CA PRO A 614 -5.58 37.14 13.37
C PRO A 614 -5.70 36.43 12.01
N ILE A 615 -4.66 35.76 11.56
CA ILE A 615 -4.79 34.84 10.43
C ILE A 615 -5.50 33.59 10.97
N GLY A 616 -6.83 33.52 10.83
CA GLY A 616 -7.60 32.31 11.08
C GLY A 616 -9.05 32.45 10.61
N PRO A 617 -9.82 31.36 10.40
CA PRO A 617 -9.46 29.95 10.39
C PRO A 617 -9.74 29.29 9.02
N THR A 618 -8.80 28.50 8.51
CA THR A 618 -9.01 27.18 7.86
C THR A 618 -7.69 26.77 7.21
N PRO A 619 -7.31 25.48 7.25
CA PRO A 619 -6.30 24.98 6.33
C PRO A 619 -6.70 25.36 4.90
N ASP A 620 -5.74 25.70 4.05
CA ASP A 620 -5.91 25.86 2.60
C ASP A 620 -6.35 27.25 2.06
N THR A 621 -6.57 28.28 2.89
CA THR A 621 -6.78 29.68 2.42
C THR A 621 -5.51 30.51 2.66
N PRO A 622 -4.98 31.27 1.67
CA PRO A 622 -3.83 32.13 1.92
C PRO A 622 -4.24 33.38 2.72
N ALA A 623 -3.34 33.84 3.56
CA ALA A 623 -3.38 35.17 4.13
C ALA A 623 -2.56 36.12 3.26
N ILE A 624 -3.15 37.25 2.90
CA ILE A 624 -2.53 38.25 2.04
C ILE A 624 -2.62 39.60 2.75
N LEU A 625 -1.47 40.24 2.99
CA LEU A 625 -1.37 41.59 3.54
C LEU A 625 -0.72 42.49 2.50
N VAL A 626 -1.31 43.66 2.27
CA VAL A 626 -0.76 44.70 1.42
C VAL A 626 -0.62 45.98 2.24
N LEU A 627 0.61 46.49 2.34
CA LEU A 627 0.89 47.80 2.91
C LEU A 627 1.05 48.81 1.76
N LEU A 628 0.18 49.81 1.74
CA LEU A 628 0.22 50.91 0.76
C LEU A 628 0.87 52.16 1.37
N PRO A 629 1.50 53.02 0.54
CA PRO A 629 2.12 54.27 0.99
C PRO A 629 1.15 55.25 1.66
#